data_AF-A0A6A7ZIX8-F1
#
_entry.id   AF-A0A6A7ZIX8-F1
#
_cell.length_a   1.000
_cell.length_b   1.000
_cell.length_c   1.000
_cell.angle_alpha   90.00
_cell.angle_beta   90.00
_cell.angle_gamma   90.00
#
_symmetry.space_group_name_H-M   'P 1'
#
loop_
_entity.id
_entity.type
_entity.pdbx_description
1 polymer ?
#
loop_
_entity_poly.entity_id
_entity_poly.type
_entity_poly.pdbx_seq_one_letter_code
_entity_poly.pdbx_strand_id
1 'polypeptide(L)'
;MQPPRIKNQLACLAIVPIFGCSIVWGDENANHGFVEDSHLTLLSRNFYFNRNFLNGGSNSLGRNSFKPQSDRNGYAEEWAQGFMADFRSGWTPGTFGFGVDAYSYLGVKLDSGGGRTGLRLMPITDDGHPQDSFSKNGASVKAKLSKTMLYYGNLFPAVPVFSVNTVRLFPSSATGWMLQSDDIGSTHLDAGYFTSRGRGRLQ
;
A
#
# COMPACT_ATOMS: atom_id res chain seq x y z
N MET A 1 27.02 -36.78 -29.26
CA MET A 1 27.41 -36.66 -27.83
C MET A 1 26.78 -35.39 -27.28
N GLN A 2 25.74 -35.51 -26.45
CA GLN A 2 25.11 -34.39 -25.74
C GLN A 2 25.75 -34.26 -24.35
N PRO A 3 26.01 -33.05 -23.84
CA PRO A 3 26.48 -32.89 -22.46
C PRO A 3 25.33 -33.14 -21.46
N PRO A 4 25.63 -33.64 -20.24
CA PRO A 4 24.60 -33.95 -19.25
C PRO A 4 23.94 -32.67 -18.69
N ARG A 5 22.61 -32.65 -18.67
CA ARG A 5 21.78 -31.65 -18.00
C ARG A 5 21.87 -31.85 -16.48
N ILE A 6 22.56 -30.94 -15.79
CA ILE A 6 22.53 -30.84 -14.33
C ILE A 6 21.15 -30.30 -13.91
N LYS A 7 20.33 -31.14 -13.27
CA LYS A 7 19.07 -30.72 -12.65
C LYS A 7 19.36 -30.16 -11.26
N ASN A 8 19.58 -28.85 -11.15
CA ASN A 8 19.60 -28.18 -9.85
C ASN A 8 18.16 -28.02 -9.36
N GLN A 9 17.69 -28.98 -8.55
CA GLN A 9 16.48 -28.77 -7.74
C GLN A 9 16.85 -27.88 -6.55
N LEU A 10 16.63 -26.58 -6.72
CA LEU A 10 16.60 -25.64 -5.61
C LEU A 10 15.25 -25.81 -4.89
N ALA A 11 15.24 -26.65 -3.86
CA ALA A 11 14.16 -26.67 -2.88
C ALA A 11 14.28 -25.41 -2.02
N CYS A 12 13.50 -24.38 -2.33
CA CYS A 12 13.31 -23.24 -1.45
C CYS A 12 12.48 -23.69 -0.24
N LEU A 13 13.13 -24.05 0.85
CA LEU A 13 12.49 -24.18 2.15
C LEU A 13 12.19 -22.77 2.68
N ALA A 14 11.03 -22.23 2.32
CA ALA A 14 10.51 -21.03 2.95
C ALA A 14 9.96 -21.42 4.33
N ILE A 15 10.78 -21.24 5.37
CA ILE A 15 10.30 -21.25 6.74
C ILE A 15 9.47 -19.98 6.90
N VAL A 16 8.16 -20.09 6.72
CA VAL A 16 7.23 -19.07 7.17
C VAL A 16 7.17 -19.21 8.69
N PRO A 17 7.63 -18.23 9.48
CA PRO A 17 7.33 -18.24 10.90
C PRO A 17 5.81 -18.11 11.02
N ILE A 18 5.15 -19.22 11.32
CA ILE A 18 3.80 -19.23 11.84
C ILE A 18 3.90 -18.48 13.17
N PHE A 19 3.64 -17.17 13.14
CA PHE A 19 3.33 -16.44 14.35
C PHE A 19 2.15 -17.17 14.97
N GLY A 20 2.38 -17.73 16.15
CA GLY A 20 1.46 -18.64 16.81
C GLY A 20 0.05 -18.05 16.84
N CYS A 21 -0.89 -18.80 16.26
CA CYS A 21 -2.26 -18.72 16.70
C CYS A 21 -2.28 -19.37 18.08
N SER A 22 -1.95 -18.60 19.12
CA SER A 22 -2.41 -18.91 20.45
C SER A 22 -3.93 -18.85 20.36
N ILE A 23 -4.58 -19.99 20.51
CA ILE A 23 -6.02 -20.06 20.76
C ILE A 23 -6.17 -19.50 22.17
N VAL A 24 -6.27 -18.18 22.28
CA VAL A 24 -6.66 -17.52 23.51
C VAL A 24 -8.15 -17.84 23.63
N TRP A 25 -8.47 -18.77 24.54
CA TRP A 25 -9.81 -18.88 25.10
C TRP A 25 -10.02 -17.60 25.92
N GLY A 26 -10.40 -16.53 25.21
CA GLY A 26 -10.64 -15.21 25.79
C GLY A 26 -12.00 -15.21 26.46
N ASP A 27 -11.99 -14.94 27.76
CA ASP A 27 -13.14 -14.62 28.58
C ASP A 27 -14.07 -13.64 27.84
N GLU A 28 -15.37 -13.96 27.77
CA GLU A 28 -16.41 -13.13 27.11
C GLU A 28 -16.63 -11.78 27.82
N ASN A 29 -15.79 -11.46 28.82
CA ASN A 29 -15.83 -10.26 29.67
C ASN A 29 -14.55 -9.40 29.63
N ALA A 30 -13.59 -9.69 28.74
CA ALA A 30 -12.57 -8.69 28.43
C ALA A 30 -13.26 -7.54 27.67
N ASN A 31 -13.16 -6.31 28.18
CA ASN A 31 -13.68 -5.11 27.51
C ASN A 31 -12.98 -4.92 26.15
N HIS A 32 -13.48 -5.62 25.13
CA HIS A 32 -13.17 -5.45 23.72
C HIS A 32 -13.90 -4.20 23.25
N GLY A 33 -13.27 -3.05 23.48
CA GLY A 33 -13.84 -1.74 23.24
C GLY A 33 -13.11 -0.99 22.13
N PHE A 34 -13.65 0.18 21.79
CA PHE A 34 -13.11 1.01 20.73
C PHE A 34 -11.63 1.36 20.94
N VAL A 35 -11.22 1.63 22.18
CA VAL A 35 -9.84 1.98 22.52
C VAL A 35 -9.01 0.75 22.83
N GLU A 36 -9.57 -0.20 23.55
CA GLU A 36 -8.90 -1.41 24.05
C GLU A 36 -8.43 -2.31 22.90
N ASP A 37 -9.22 -2.42 21.83
CA ASP A 37 -8.86 -3.18 20.62
C ASP A 37 -8.20 -2.31 19.54
N SER A 38 -7.82 -1.07 19.86
CA SER A 38 -7.09 -0.22 18.93
C SER A 38 -5.66 -0.72 18.71
N HIS A 39 -5.18 -0.65 17.47
CA HIS A 39 -3.79 -0.93 17.15
C HIS A 39 -3.20 0.13 16.23
N LEU A 40 -1.93 0.44 16.47
CA LEU A 40 -1.10 1.30 15.64
C LEU A 40 0.06 0.47 15.07
N THR A 41 0.15 0.42 13.75
CA THR A 41 1.29 -0.19 13.05
C THR A 41 2.20 0.91 12.51
N LEU A 42 3.50 0.78 12.79
CA LEU A 42 4.53 1.64 12.21
C LEU A 42 5.41 0.82 11.29
N LEU A 43 5.51 1.22 10.02
CA LEU A 43 6.41 0.63 9.04
C LEU A 43 7.41 1.67 8.57
N SER A 44 8.69 1.36 8.76
CA SER A 44 9.80 2.12 8.18
C SER A 44 10.29 1.38 6.93
N ARG A 45 10.29 2.05 5.77
CA ARG A 45 10.63 1.49 4.47
C ARG A 45 11.69 2.32 3.78
N ASN A 46 12.89 1.76 3.65
CA ASN A 46 13.91 2.29 2.76
C ASN A 46 13.73 1.66 1.37
N PHE A 47 13.58 2.46 0.31
CA PHE A 47 13.28 1.96 -1.03
C PHE A 47 14.14 2.64 -2.09
N TYR A 48 15.05 1.87 -2.69
CA TYR A 48 15.80 2.25 -3.89
C TYR A 48 15.18 1.58 -5.13
N PHE A 49 14.96 2.36 -6.19
CA PHE A 49 14.47 1.87 -7.48
C PHE A 49 15.33 2.47 -8.59
N ASN A 50 15.94 1.62 -9.40
CA ASN A 50 16.54 1.99 -10.68
C ASN A 50 15.83 1.27 -11.84
N ARG A 51 15.60 1.99 -12.94
CA ARG A 51 15.14 1.45 -14.21
C ARG A 51 16.06 1.94 -15.31
N ASN A 52 16.78 1.01 -15.92
CA ASN A 52 17.61 1.28 -17.10
C ASN A 52 16.80 1.03 -18.38
N PHE A 53 16.78 2.00 -19.29
CA PHE A 53 16.13 1.89 -20.59
C PHE A 53 17.17 1.50 -21.65
N LEU A 54 16.95 0.33 -22.28
CA LEU A 54 17.86 -0.21 -23.29
C LEU A 54 17.35 0.09 -24.71
N ASN A 55 18.19 -0.15 -25.72
CA ASN A 55 17.83 -0.10 -27.15
C ASN A 55 17.26 1.26 -27.61
N GLY A 56 17.87 2.36 -27.18
CA GLY A 56 17.44 3.72 -27.55
C GLY A 56 16.23 4.24 -26.77
N GLY A 57 15.76 3.48 -25.76
CA GLY A 57 14.77 3.97 -24.80
C GLY A 57 15.35 5.09 -23.91
N SER A 58 14.48 6.02 -23.49
CA SER A 58 14.85 7.09 -22.57
C SER A 58 13.74 7.37 -21.57
N ASN A 59 14.11 7.94 -20.42
CA ASN A 59 13.18 8.44 -19.43
C ASN A 59 12.48 9.70 -19.96
N SER A 60 11.16 9.67 -20.05
CA SER A 60 10.34 10.79 -20.55
C SER A 60 9.71 11.66 -19.45
N LEU A 61 9.96 11.35 -18.17
CA LEU A 61 9.34 12.02 -17.03
C LEU A 61 10.28 13.04 -16.36
N GLY A 62 9.72 13.92 -15.52
CA GLY A 62 10.47 14.96 -14.82
C GLY A 62 11.03 16.02 -15.77
N ARG A 63 12.26 16.47 -15.52
CA ARG A 63 12.95 17.45 -16.40
C ARG A 63 13.19 16.92 -17.80
N ASN A 64 13.21 15.60 -18.01
CA ASN A 64 13.36 15.03 -19.35
C ASN A 64 12.14 15.33 -20.25
N SER A 65 10.97 15.61 -19.69
CA SER A 65 9.77 16.00 -20.45
C SER A 65 9.95 17.32 -21.20
N PHE A 66 10.86 18.20 -20.73
CA PHE A 66 11.19 19.49 -21.35
C PHE A 66 12.38 19.43 -22.31
N LYS A 67 12.97 18.25 -22.54
CA LYS A 67 14.14 18.05 -23.39
C LYS A 67 13.77 17.33 -24.70
N PRO A 68 14.50 17.58 -25.80
CA PRO A 68 14.45 16.72 -26.97
C PRO A 68 14.91 15.30 -26.61
N GLN A 69 14.41 14.29 -27.34
CA GLN A 69 14.64 12.87 -27.01
C GLN A 69 16.13 12.49 -26.95
N SER A 70 16.99 13.14 -27.76
CA SER A 70 18.44 12.92 -27.79
C SER A 70 19.14 13.25 -26.47
N ASP A 71 18.55 14.14 -25.66
CA ASP A 71 19.18 14.71 -24.46
C ASP A 71 18.54 14.17 -23.17
N ARG A 72 17.62 13.21 -23.30
CA ARG A 72 16.93 12.56 -22.18
C ARG A 72 17.81 11.46 -21.60
N ASN A 73 17.78 11.32 -20.29
CA ASN A 73 18.52 10.25 -19.62
C ASN A 73 18.02 8.87 -20.05
N GLY A 74 18.94 7.93 -20.29
CA GLY A 74 18.62 6.52 -20.57
C GLY A 74 18.17 5.71 -19.35
N TYR A 75 17.95 6.33 -18.20
CA TYR A 75 17.56 5.66 -16.96
C TYR A 75 16.69 6.57 -16.08
N ALA A 76 15.99 5.95 -15.14
CA ALA A 76 15.34 6.61 -14.03
C ALA A 76 15.81 5.96 -12.72
N GLU A 77 15.98 6.74 -11.68
CA GLU A 77 16.54 6.34 -10.40
C GLU A 77 16.00 7.22 -9.27
N GLU A 78 15.45 6.55 -8.26
CA GLU A 78 14.82 7.16 -7.11
C GLU A 78 15.16 6.36 -5.85
N TRP A 79 15.57 7.05 -4.79
CA TRP A 79 15.80 6.50 -3.46
C TRP A 79 15.06 7.34 -2.42
N ALA A 80 14.24 6.70 -1.60
CA ALA A 80 13.47 7.36 -0.57
C ALA A 80 13.36 6.54 0.69
N GLN A 81 13.14 7.25 1.79
CA GLN A 81 12.73 6.70 3.08
C GLN A 81 11.24 7.01 3.29
N GLY A 82 10.46 5.99 3.63
CA GLY A 82 9.05 6.11 3.95
C GLY A 82 8.79 5.70 5.40
N PHE A 83 7.96 6.47 6.09
CA PHE A 83 7.40 6.15 7.40
C PHE A 83 5.89 6.05 7.25
N MET A 84 5.33 4.89 7.57
CA MET A 84 3.90 4.64 7.44
C MET A 84 3.31 4.33 8.81
N ALA A 85 2.38 5.16 9.25
CA ALA A 85 1.59 4.92 10.44
C ALA A 85 0.16 4.52 10.03
N ASP A 86 -0.27 3.34 10.43
CA ASP A 86 -1.62 2.82 10.19
C ASP A 86 -2.30 2.59 11.54
N PHE A 87 -3.33 3.36 11.84
CA PHE A 87 -4.15 3.24 13.03
C PHE A 87 -5.48 2.59 12.69
N ARG A 88 -5.90 1.62 13.48
CA ARG A 88 -7.23 1.03 13.40
C ARG A 88 -7.81 0.96 14.79
N SER A 89 -9.01 1.52 14.98
CA SER A 89 -9.71 1.38 16.24
C SER A 89 -10.25 -0.04 16.43
N GLY A 90 -10.60 -0.35 17.68
CA GLY A 90 -11.54 -1.40 18.00
C GLY A 90 -12.95 -1.13 17.48
N TRP A 91 -13.90 -1.94 17.96
CA TRP A 91 -15.32 -1.74 17.72
C TRP A 91 -16.00 -1.25 19.00
N THR A 92 -17.00 -0.37 18.87
CA THR A 92 -17.85 -0.02 20.02
C THR A 92 -18.63 -1.25 20.51
N PRO A 93 -18.79 -1.45 21.82
CA PRO A 93 -19.62 -2.53 22.35
C PRO A 93 -21.10 -2.41 21.93
N GLY A 94 -21.76 -3.55 21.71
CA GLY A 94 -23.18 -3.64 21.38
C GLY A 94 -23.46 -4.46 20.12
N THR A 95 -24.74 -4.53 19.71
CA THR A 95 -25.17 -5.25 18.51
C THR A 95 -24.55 -4.68 17.22
N PHE A 96 -24.39 -3.36 17.17
CA PHE A 96 -23.69 -2.67 16.09
C PHE A 96 -22.35 -2.16 16.60
N GLY A 97 -21.27 -2.65 15.99
CA GLY A 97 -19.93 -2.15 16.26
C GLY A 97 -19.59 -1.02 15.30
N PHE A 98 -19.12 0.11 15.81
CA PHE A 98 -18.57 1.20 15.02
C PHE A 98 -17.08 1.38 15.30
N GLY A 99 -16.34 1.83 14.29
CA GLY A 99 -14.91 2.06 14.39
C GLY A 99 -14.43 3.08 13.37
N VAL A 100 -13.16 3.45 13.49
CA VAL A 100 -12.44 4.32 12.58
C VAL A 100 -11.07 3.73 12.26
N ASP A 101 -10.65 3.89 11.02
CA ASP A 101 -9.30 3.60 10.58
C ASP A 101 -8.69 4.88 10.02
N ALA A 102 -7.41 5.11 10.27
CA ALA A 102 -6.66 6.26 9.79
C ALA A 102 -5.25 5.85 9.40
N TYR A 103 -4.67 6.55 8.44
CA TYR A 103 -3.28 6.36 8.07
C TYR A 103 -2.60 7.71 7.81
N SER A 104 -1.32 7.76 8.14
CA SER A 104 -0.46 8.92 7.93
C SER A 104 0.91 8.47 7.48
N TYR A 105 1.29 8.81 6.25
CA TYR A 105 2.54 8.41 5.63
C TYR A 105 3.41 9.62 5.33
N LEU A 106 4.70 9.52 5.64
CA LEU A 106 5.70 10.55 5.39
C LEU A 106 6.84 9.97 4.56
N GLY A 107 7.14 10.62 3.43
CA GLY A 107 8.22 10.26 2.52
C GLY A 107 9.30 11.33 2.54
N VAL A 108 10.55 10.90 2.54
CA VAL A 108 11.74 11.76 2.45
C VAL A 108 12.60 11.25 1.30
N LYS A 109 12.92 12.13 0.36
CA LYS A 109 13.86 11.84 -0.73
C LYS A 109 15.27 11.72 -0.15
N LEU A 110 15.91 10.59 -0.42
CA LEU A 110 17.33 10.39 -0.13
C LEU A 110 18.18 10.73 -1.35
N ASP A 111 17.76 10.25 -2.52
CA ASP A 111 18.43 10.58 -3.78
C ASP A 111 17.45 10.51 -4.97
N SER A 112 17.44 11.56 -5.78
CA SER A 112 16.91 11.60 -7.15
C SER A 112 17.18 13.00 -7.71
N GLY A 113 16.91 13.20 -8.99
CA GLY A 113 16.97 14.52 -9.62
C GLY A 113 16.00 14.62 -10.77
N GLY A 114 15.78 15.83 -11.29
CA GLY A 114 14.83 16.06 -12.37
C GLY A 114 15.06 15.21 -13.62
N GLY A 115 16.30 14.87 -13.96
CA GLY A 115 16.64 13.96 -15.06
C GLY A 115 16.53 12.46 -14.73
N ARG A 116 16.34 12.09 -13.46
CA ARG A 116 16.31 10.71 -12.97
C ARG A 116 14.98 10.30 -12.35
N THR A 117 14.08 11.24 -12.07
CA THR A 117 12.75 10.95 -11.50
C THR A 117 11.80 10.31 -12.52
N GLY A 118 10.65 9.80 -12.05
CA GLY A 118 9.61 9.18 -12.87
C GLY A 118 9.25 7.76 -12.46
N LEU A 119 9.86 7.23 -11.40
CA LEU A 119 9.58 5.87 -10.92
C LEU A 119 8.39 5.80 -9.97
N ARG A 120 7.88 6.97 -9.54
CA ARG A 120 6.71 7.14 -8.69
C ARG A 120 6.95 6.62 -7.26
N LEU A 121 8.19 6.69 -6.77
CA LEU A 121 8.46 6.64 -5.33
C LEU A 121 8.10 7.96 -4.66
N MET A 122 8.24 9.07 -5.39
CA MET A 122 7.97 10.43 -4.91
C MET A 122 7.18 11.26 -5.94
N PRO A 123 6.52 12.34 -5.51
CA PRO A 123 5.86 13.30 -6.40
C PRO A 123 6.89 14.05 -7.23
N ILE A 124 6.42 14.54 -8.37
CA ILE A 124 7.17 15.42 -9.25
C ILE A 124 6.43 16.76 -9.26
N THR A 125 7.16 17.85 -9.03
CA THR A 125 6.68 19.23 -9.14
C THR A 125 6.38 19.60 -10.59
N ASP A 126 5.65 20.70 -10.80
CA ASP A 126 5.24 21.13 -12.15
C ASP A 126 6.43 21.47 -13.06
N ASP A 127 7.55 21.92 -12.48
CA ASP A 127 8.80 22.18 -13.19
C ASP A 127 9.64 20.91 -13.44
N GLY A 128 9.18 19.73 -12.98
CA GLY A 128 9.77 18.43 -13.31
C GLY A 128 10.80 17.92 -12.29
N HIS A 129 10.84 18.48 -11.09
CA HIS A 129 11.76 18.06 -10.03
C HIS A 129 11.08 17.11 -9.03
N PRO A 130 11.78 16.08 -8.53
CA PRO A 130 11.27 15.27 -7.44
C PRO A 130 11.18 16.09 -6.15
N GLN A 131 10.08 15.98 -5.41
CA GLN A 131 9.94 16.65 -4.11
C GLN A 131 10.90 16.09 -3.06
N ASP A 132 11.40 16.95 -2.16
CA ASP A 132 12.30 16.55 -1.06
C ASP A 132 11.60 15.78 0.05
N SER A 133 10.35 16.13 0.34
CA SER A 133 9.49 15.42 1.27
C SER A 133 8.04 15.51 0.81
N PHE A 134 7.23 14.55 1.21
CA PHE A 134 5.83 14.48 0.82
C PHE A 134 5.04 13.59 1.78
N SER A 135 3.74 13.82 1.89
CA SER A 135 2.90 13.06 2.80
C SER A 135 1.66 12.46 2.12
N LYS A 136 1.15 11.37 2.68
CA LYS A 136 -0.10 10.76 2.25
C LYS A 136 -0.91 10.34 3.47
N ASN A 137 -2.07 10.98 3.64
CA ASN A 137 -2.91 10.77 4.81
C ASN A 137 -4.34 10.47 4.37
N GLY A 138 -5.08 9.75 5.20
CA GLY A 138 -6.49 9.46 4.97
C GLY A 138 -7.14 8.72 6.12
N ALA A 139 -8.46 8.58 6.06
CA ALA A 139 -9.22 7.89 7.07
C ALA A 139 -10.49 7.27 6.48
N SER A 140 -11.06 6.33 7.23
CA SER A 140 -12.35 5.70 6.94
C SER A 140 -13.09 5.39 8.23
N VAL A 141 -14.41 5.39 8.15
CA VAL A 141 -15.28 4.84 9.19
C VAL A 141 -15.64 3.41 8.83
N LYS A 142 -15.88 2.59 9.85
CA LYS A 142 -16.27 1.19 9.70
C LYS A 142 -17.43 0.84 10.62
N ALA A 143 -18.32 0.00 10.15
CA ALA A 143 -19.42 -0.56 10.91
C ALA A 143 -19.42 -2.10 10.78
N LYS A 144 -19.83 -2.79 11.83
CA LYS A 144 -19.89 -4.25 11.90
C LYS A 144 -21.21 -4.71 12.51
N LEU A 145 -21.83 -5.70 11.88
CA LEU A 145 -22.97 -6.44 12.38
C LEU A 145 -22.71 -7.93 12.10
N SER A 146 -22.68 -8.78 13.13
CA SER A 146 -22.30 -10.19 12.98
C SER A 146 -20.93 -10.35 12.29
N LYS A 147 -20.87 -11.02 11.13
CA LYS A 147 -19.67 -11.18 10.28
C LYS A 147 -19.72 -10.30 9.03
N THR A 148 -20.63 -9.33 9.00
CA THR A 148 -20.73 -8.34 7.95
C THR A 148 -20.05 -7.04 8.39
N MET A 149 -19.14 -6.53 7.57
CA MET A 149 -18.39 -5.30 7.79
C MET A 149 -18.62 -4.34 6.63
N LEU A 150 -18.93 -3.08 6.95
CA LEU A 150 -19.06 -1.98 6.00
C LEU A 150 -17.97 -0.94 6.28
N TYR A 151 -17.26 -0.52 5.25
CA TYR A 151 -16.24 0.51 5.30
C TYR A 151 -16.63 1.67 4.39
N TYR A 152 -16.35 2.90 4.82
CA TYR A 152 -16.54 4.11 4.01
C TYR A 152 -15.40 5.10 4.24
N GLY A 153 -14.77 5.57 3.16
CA GLY A 153 -13.68 6.57 3.21
C GLY A 153 -12.51 6.18 2.33
N ASN A 154 -11.28 6.42 2.79
CA ASN A 154 -10.06 6.01 2.10
C ASN A 154 -9.70 4.56 2.46
N LEU A 155 -9.88 3.66 1.50
CA LEU A 155 -9.74 2.22 1.67
C LEU A 155 -8.53 1.68 0.90
N PHE A 156 -8.10 0.48 1.28
CA PHE A 156 -7.07 -0.31 0.59
C PHE A 156 -7.64 -1.66 0.10
N PRO A 157 -8.57 -1.66 -0.88
CA PRO A 157 -9.15 -2.91 -1.38
C PRO A 157 -8.09 -3.86 -1.93
N ALA A 158 -8.23 -5.14 -1.60
CA ALA A 158 -7.35 -6.22 -2.04
C ALA A 158 -8.15 -7.38 -2.64
N VAL A 159 -9.23 -7.06 -3.36
CA VAL A 159 -10.07 -8.07 -4.03
C VAL A 159 -9.56 -8.35 -5.45
N PRO A 160 -9.73 -9.56 -6.00
CA PRO A 160 -9.13 -9.94 -7.29
C PRO A 160 -9.50 -9.02 -8.46
N VAL A 161 -10.71 -8.48 -8.46
CA VAL A 161 -11.22 -7.59 -9.53
C VAL A 161 -10.85 -6.12 -9.31
N PHE A 162 -10.48 -5.73 -8.09
CA PHE A 162 -10.13 -4.35 -7.73
C PHE A 162 -9.16 -4.32 -6.56
N SER A 163 -7.88 -4.21 -6.90
CA SER A 163 -6.80 -4.08 -5.91
C SER A 163 -6.02 -2.78 -6.11
N VAL A 164 -5.58 -2.19 -5.02
CA VAL A 164 -4.71 -1.00 -5.03
C VAL A 164 -3.24 -1.40 -5.21
N ASN A 165 -2.47 -0.56 -5.88
CA ASN A 165 -1.05 -0.80 -6.11
C ASN A 165 -0.25 -0.65 -4.79
N THR A 166 0.57 -1.64 -4.46
CA THR A 166 1.46 -1.65 -3.27
C THR A 166 2.95 -1.73 -3.62
N VAL A 167 3.32 -1.63 -4.90
CA VAL A 167 4.67 -1.91 -5.44
C VAL A 167 5.58 -0.69 -5.50
N ARG A 168 5.30 0.34 -4.70
CA ARG A 168 6.07 1.59 -4.61
C ARG A 168 6.32 1.94 -3.13
N LEU A 169 6.77 3.16 -2.85
CA LEU A 169 7.05 3.59 -1.48
C LEU A 169 5.80 3.48 -0.60
N PHE A 170 4.69 4.10 -1.02
CA PHE A 170 3.40 4.00 -0.35
C PHE A 170 2.36 3.23 -1.17
N PRO A 171 1.46 2.50 -0.51
CA PRO A 171 0.31 1.91 -1.19
C PRO A 171 -0.61 3.01 -1.74
N SER A 172 -1.22 2.73 -2.88
CA SER A 172 -2.34 3.53 -3.41
C SER A 172 -3.59 3.28 -2.55
N SER A 173 -4.53 4.22 -2.55
CA SER A 173 -5.81 4.06 -1.85
C SER A 173 -6.97 4.30 -2.82
N ALA A 174 -8.17 3.90 -2.46
CA ALA A 174 -9.39 4.20 -3.20
C ALA A 174 -10.40 4.85 -2.25
N THR A 175 -11.18 5.81 -2.73
CA THR A 175 -12.23 6.45 -1.93
C THR A 175 -13.58 5.90 -2.34
N GLY A 176 -14.36 5.43 -1.38
CA GLY A 176 -15.65 4.80 -1.63
C GLY A 176 -16.18 4.03 -0.44
N TRP A 177 -17.06 3.06 -0.71
CA TRP A 177 -17.50 2.09 0.27
C TRP A 177 -17.22 0.66 -0.17
N MET A 178 -17.06 -0.21 0.81
CA MET A 178 -16.87 -1.64 0.63
C MET A 178 -17.61 -2.40 1.72
N LEU A 179 -18.36 -3.41 1.34
CA LEU A 179 -19.05 -4.35 2.22
C LEU A 179 -18.42 -5.72 2.05
N GLN A 180 -18.13 -6.37 3.16
CA GLN A 180 -17.61 -7.75 3.21
C GLN A 180 -18.49 -8.55 4.15
N SER A 181 -18.92 -9.75 3.76
CA SER A 181 -19.79 -10.58 4.57
C SER A 181 -19.43 -12.06 4.50
N ASP A 182 -19.35 -12.69 5.67
CA ASP A 182 -19.21 -14.13 5.85
C ASP A 182 -20.44 -14.75 6.58
N ASP A 183 -21.61 -14.09 6.50
CA ASP A 183 -22.83 -14.55 7.15
C ASP A 183 -23.58 -15.63 6.35
N ILE A 184 -23.21 -15.86 5.08
CA ILE A 184 -23.91 -16.78 4.16
C ILE A 184 -23.17 -18.12 4.05
N GLY A 185 -23.38 -19.00 5.03
CA GLY A 185 -22.82 -20.36 5.00
C GLY A 185 -21.31 -20.37 4.83
N SER A 186 -20.82 -20.96 3.73
CA SER A 186 -19.39 -21.00 3.35
C SER A 186 -19.00 -19.97 2.28
N THR A 187 -19.82 -18.93 2.05
CA THR A 187 -19.61 -17.92 1.01
C THR A 187 -19.05 -16.64 1.60
N HIS A 188 -17.94 -16.16 1.03
CA HIS A 188 -17.43 -14.80 1.25
C HIS A 188 -17.98 -13.88 0.17
N LEU A 189 -18.63 -12.78 0.57
CA LEU A 189 -19.20 -11.79 -0.34
C LEU A 189 -18.47 -10.45 -0.20
N ASP A 190 -17.91 -9.96 -1.31
CA ASP A 190 -17.38 -8.60 -1.44
C ASP A 190 -18.30 -7.77 -2.36
N ALA A 191 -18.69 -6.58 -1.90
CA ALA A 191 -19.37 -5.57 -2.72
C ALA A 191 -18.73 -4.20 -2.47
N GLY A 192 -18.71 -3.32 -3.46
CA GLY A 192 -18.15 -2.00 -3.26
C GLY A 192 -18.38 -1.04 -4.42
N TYR A 193 -18.29 0.25 -4.12
CA TYR A 193 -18.35 1.31 -5.10
C TYR A 193 -17.32 2.38 -4.76
N PHE A 194 -16.46 2.70 -5.73
CA PHE A 194 -15.34 3.61 -5.56
C PHE A 194 -15.43 4.76 -6.55
N THR A 195 -15.40 5.99 -6.04
CA THR A 195 -15.53 7.22 -6.85
C THR A 195 -14.18 7.76 -7.30
N SER A 196 -13.10 7.43 -6.59
CA SER A 196 -11.76 7.81 -6.98
C SER A 196 -10.72 6.78 -6.57
N ARG A 197 -9.66 6.68 -7.37
CA ARG A 197 -8.41 6.07 -6.93
C ARG A 197 -7.53 7.19 -6.39
N GLY A 198 -7.40 7.23 -5.08
CA GLY A 198 -6.47 8.10 -4.38
C GLY A 198 -5.03 7.81 -4.81
N ARG A 199 -4.57 8.53 -5.84
CA ARG A 199 -3.26 9.19 -5.71
C ARG A 199 -3.48 10.19 -4.59
N GLY A 200 -3.28 9.78 -3.33
CA GLY A 200 -3.43 10.73 -2.23
C GLY A 200 -2.64 11.98 -2.62
N ARG A 201 -3.26 13.16 -2.52
CA ARG A 201 -2.61 14.41 -2.92
C ARG A 201 -1.35 14.50 -2.07
N LEU A 202 -0.22 14.19 -2.69
CA LEU A 202 1.07 14.21 -2.04
C LEU A 202 1.36 15.69 -1.85
N GLN A 203 1.00 16.19 -0.66
CA GLN A 203 1.31 17.54 -0.21
C GLN A 203 2.72 17.53 0.37
#